data_AF-A0A7S2ZSB1-F1
#
_entry.id   AF-A0A7S2ZSB1-F1
#
_cell.length_a   1.000
_cell.length_b   1.000
_cell.length_c   1.000
_cell.angle_alpha   90.00
_cell.angle_beta   90.00
_cell.angle_gamma   90.00
#
_symmetry.space_group_name_H-M   'P 1'
#
loop_
_entity.id
_entity.type
_entity.pdbx_description
1 polymer ?
#
loop_
_entity_poly.entity_id
_entity_poly.type
_entity_poly.pdbx_seq_one_letter_code
_entity_poly.pdbx_strand_id
1 'polypeptide(L)'
;MPNDAIVNSWLKLVDFIFDSKRDGYNAKETIAVHCKAGLGRAPVLVALALMELGMEPINAIGLIRFKRRGAINGQQLQELVRYQKRDSDAKGQSKPKRRFSGRPILFGRRRNSVKDNLVELSTM
;
A
#
# COMPACT_ATOMS: atom_id res chain seq x y z
N MET A 1 -13.86 8.23 -10.11
CA MET A 1 -12.69 8.68 -9.32
C MET A 1 -12.96 9.76 -8.26
N PRO A 2 -12.07 9.93 -7.26
CA PRO A 2 -11.93 11.17 -6.46
C PRO A 2 -11.52 12.37 -7.34
N ASN A 3 -11.80 13.60 -6.89
CA ASN A 3 -11.37 14.83 -7.57
C ASN A 3 -9.84 15.01 -7.48
N ASP A 4 -9.22 15.54 -8.53
CA ASP A 4 -7.78 15.79 -8.62
C ASP A 4 -7.20 16.62 -7.48
N ALA A 5 -7.92 17.64 -7.00
CA ALA A 5 -7.49 18.44 -5.86
C ALA A 5 -7.35 17.58 -4.59
N ILE A 6 -8.27 16.64 -4.39
CA ILE A 6 -8.23 15.69 -3.27
C ILE A 6 -7.07 14.72 -3.45
N VAL A 7 -6.86 14.22 -4.67
CA VAL A 7 -5.73 13.32 -4.96
C VAL A 7 -4.39 14.02 -4.69
N ASN A 8 -4.23 15.26 -5.13
CA ASN A 8 -2.99 16.02 -4.89
C ASN A 8 -2.76 16.29 -3.39
N SER A 9 -3.80 16.68 -2.66
CA SER A 9 -3.71 16.87 -1.20
C SER A 9 -3.38 15.56 -0.48
N TRP A 10 -3.99 14.45 -0.91
CA TRP A 10 -3.72 13.12 -0.39
C TRP A 10 -2.28 12.68 -0.61
N LEU A 11 -1.75 12.81 -1.83
CA LEU A 11 -0.38 12.43 -2.14
C LEU A 11 0.64 13.26 -1.36
N LYS A 12 0.41 14.57 -1.22
CA LYS A 12 1.24 15.45 -0.36
C LYS A 12 1.23 15.00 1.10
N LEU A 13 0.08 14.57 1.62
CA LEU A 13 -0.03 14.05 2.99
C LEU A 13 0.74 12.74 3.16
N VAL A 14 0.60 11.81 2.20
CA VAL A 14 1.32 10.53 2.21
C VAL A 14 2.83 10.77 2.20
N ASP A 15 3.32 11.64 1.32
CA ASP A 15 4.73 12.01 1.25
C ASP A 15 5.21 12.69 2.54
N PHE A 16 4.41 13.58 3.12
CA PHE A 16 4.74 14.29 4.36
C PHE A 16 4.86 13.37 5.57
N ILE A 17 3.97 12.38 5.68
CA ILE A 17 3.97 11.41 6.76
C ILE A 17 5.16 10.47 6.54
N PHE A 18 5.17 9.72 5.44
CA PHE A 18 6.18 8.69 5.19
C PHE A 18 7.52 9.23 4.63
N ASP A 19 7.88 10.50 4.88
CA ASP A 19 9.18 11.03 4.42
C ASP A 19 10.31 10.42 5.26
N SER A 20 11.18 9.65 4.59
CA SER A 20 12.25 8.87 5.22
C SER A 20 13.33 9.72 5.92
N LYS A 21 13.25 11.06 5.82
CA LYS A 21 14.16 12.00 6.47
C LYS A 21 13.76 12.36 7.89
N ARG A 22 12.60 11.90 8.37
CA ARG A 22 12.20 12.05 9.77
C ARG A 22 12.83 10.94 10.62
N ASP A 23 14.16 10.96 10.65
CA ASP A 23 14.95 10.16 11.56
C ASP A 23 14.79 10.74 12.98
N GLY A 24 14.02 10.05 13.83
CA GLY A 24 13.91 10.44 15.23
C GLY A 24 12.95 9.62 16.07
N TYR A 25 11.93 9.00 15.46
CA TYR A 25 10.97 8.16 16.19
C TYR A 25 10.65 6.90 15.39
N ASN A 26 10.90 5.74 16.01
CA ASN A 26 10.44 4.40 15.61
C ASN A 26 8.90 4.26 15.68
N ALA A 27 8.14 5.33 15.41
CA ALA A 27 6.69 5.30 15.37
C ALA A 27 6.26 4.74 14.01
N LYS A 28 5.56 3.61 14.01
CA LYS A 28 4.87 3.13 12.82
C LYS A 28 3.73 4.08 12.49
N GLU A 29 4.01 5.08 11.66
CA GLU A 29 3.00 6.03 11.22
C GLU A 29 1.91 5.31 10.42
N THR A 30 0.66 5.68 10.67
CA THR A 30 -0.50 5.06 10.03
C THR A 30 -1.49 6.13 9.63
N ILE A 31 -1.98 6.05 8.39
CA ILE A 31 -3.02 6.93 7.89
C ILE A 31 -4.33 6.14 7.80
N ALA A 32 -5.36 6.58 8.52
CA ALA A 32 -6.70 6.03 8.41
C ALA A 32 -7.50 6.80 7.34
N VAL A 33 -8.09 6.07 6.39
CA VAL A 33 -8.93 6.65 5.32
C VAL A 33 -10.30 5.99 5.36
N HIS A 34 -11.35 6.81 5.42
CA HIS A 34 -12.73 6.34 5.37
C HIS A 34 -13.53 7.13 4.33
N CYS A 35 -14.68 6.58 3.93
CA CYS A 35 -15.62 7.27 3.05
C CYS A 35 -16.99 7.30 3.71
N LYS A 36 -17.67 8.44 3.67
CA LYS A 36 -19.00 8.65 4.30
C LYS A 36 -20.06 7.65 3.83
N ALA A 37 -20.07 7.30 2.54
CA ALA A 37 -21.14 6.52 1.90
C ALA A 37 -20.72 5.07 1.52
N GLY A 38 -19.52 4.61 1.88
CA GLY A 38 -19.11 3.23 1.62
C GLY A 38 -18.85 2.83 0.15
N LEU A 39 -18.94 3.74 -0.82
CA LEU A 39 -18.80 3.48 -2.27
C LEU A 39 -17.38 3.15 -2.78
N GLY A 40 -16.42 2.86 -1.90
CA GLY A 40 -15.07 2.44 -2.33
C GLY A 40 -14.13 3.57 -2.77
N ARG A 41 -14.40 4.85 -2.48
CA ARG A 41 -13.44 5.94 -2.80
C ARG A 41 -12.18 5.91 -1.93
N ALA A 42 -12.30 5.51 -0.67
CA ALA A 42 -11.17 5.35 0.24
C ALA A 42 -10.11 4.36 -0.28
N PRO A 43 -10.47 3.12 -0.71
CA PRO A 43 -9.48 2.20 -1.28
C PRO A 43 -8.89 2.68 -2.61
N VAL A 44 -9.59 3.49 -3.41
CA VAL A 44 -9.03 4.12 -4.60
C VAL A 44 -7.88 5.07 -4.25
N LEU A 45 -8.02 5.91 -3.22
CA LEU A 45 -6.94 6.79 -2.75
C LEU A 45 -5.72 6.00 -2.26
N VAL A 46 -5.95 4.90 -1.56
CA VAL A 46 -4.87 4.00 -1.13
C VAL A 46 -4.16 3.37 -2.32
N ALA A 47 -4.90 2.95 -3.35
CA ALA A 47 -4.31 2.39 -4.58
C ALA A 47 -3.41 3.42 -5.28
N LEU A 48 -3.88 4.67 -5.41
CA LEU A 48 -3.13 5.77 -6.00
C LEU A 48 -1.82 6.02 -5.23
N ALA A 49 -1.85 6.05 -3.90
CA ALA A 49 -0.64 6.21 -3.09
C ALA A 49 0.36 5.08 -3.32
N LEU A 50 -0.09 3.82 -3.33
CA LEU A 50 0.79 2.68 -3.61
C LEU A 50 1.43 2.76 -4.99
N MET A 51 0.66 3.21 -5.99
CA MET A 51 1.14 3.36 -7.35
C MET A 51 2.17 4.48 -7.48
N GLU A 52 1.93 5.62 -6.86
CA GLU A 52 2.90 6.73 -6.79
C GLU A 52 4.18 6.33 -6.06
N LEU A 53 4.08 5.50 -5.01
CA LEU A 53 5.23 4.93 -4.32
C LEU A 53 6.02 3.88 -5.12
N GLY A 54 5.55 3.49 -6.31
CA GLY A 54 6.29 2.56 -7.18
C GLY A 54 5.57 1.28 -7.54
N MET A 55 4.42 0.99 -6.93
CA MET A 55 3.71 -0.27 -7.15
C MET A 55 2.99 -0.29 -8.50
N GLU A 56 2.99 -1.44 -9.17
CA GLU A 56 2.20 -1.63 -10.39
C GLU A 56 0.68 -1.60 -10.07
N PRO A 57 -0.17 -1.03 -10.94
CA PRO A 57 -1.61 -0.95 -10.71
C PRO A 57 -2.27 -2.28 -10.33
N ILE A 58 -1.96 -3.36 -11.06
CA ILE A 58 -2.55 -4.68 -10.81
C ILE A 58 -2.17 -5.23 -9.43
N ASN A 59 -0.92 -5.01 -9.02
CA ASN A 59 -0.40 -5.43 -7.72
C ASN A 59 -1.01 -4.61 -6.58
N ALA A 60 -1.18 -3.29 -6.77
CA ALA A 60 -1.84 -2.43 -5.79
C ALA A 60 -3.31 -2.81 -5.57
N ILE A 61 -4.05 -3.06 -6.67
CA ILE A 61 -5.45 -3.50 -6.61
C ILE A 61 -5.55 -4.89 -5.97
N GLY A 62 -4.67 -5.81 -6.38
CA GLY A 62 -4.60 -7.17 -5.83
C GLY A 62 -4.35 -7.14 -4.32
N LEU A 63 -3.41 -6.31 -3.86
CA LEU A 63 -3.09 -6.11 -2.45
C LEU A 63 -4.30 -5.62 -1.64
N ILE A 64 -5.02 -4.63 -2.16
CA ILE A 64 -6.21 -4.08 -1.50
C ILE A 64 -7.33 -5.13 -1.44
N ARG A 65 -7.61 -5.83 -2.55
CA ARG A 65 -8.64 -6.87 -2.60
C ARG A 65 -8.30 -8.08 -1.74
N PHE A 66 -7.02 -8.41 -1.60
CA PHE A 66 -6.54 -9.44 -0.69
C PHE A 66 -6.85 -9.09 0.77
N LYS A 67 -6.65 -7.83 1.17
CA LYS A 67 -6.99 -7.33 2.52
C LYS A 67 -8.49 -7.17 2.74
N ARG A 68 -9.22 -6.67 1.74
CA ARG A 68 -10.67 -6.43 1.81
C ARG A 68 -11.31 -6.76 0.46
N ARG A 69 -11.98 -7.91 0.41
CA ARG A 69 -12.71 -8.36 -0.78
C ARG A 69 -13.77 -7.34 -1.19
N GLY A 70 -13.91 -7.12 -2.49
CA GLY A 70 -14.92 -6.20 -3.05
C GLY A 70 -14.66 -4.70 -2.80
N ALA A 71 -13.50 -4.31 -2.27
CA ALA A 71 -13.23 -2.90 -1.93
C ALA A 71 -13.18 -1.95 -3.14
N ILE A 72 -12.89 -2.47 -4.33
CA ILE A 72 -12.76 -1.68 -5.58
C ILE A 72 -13.73 -2.25 -6.61
N ASN A 73 -14.59 -1.37 -7.15
CA ASN A 73 -15.58 -1.73 -8.17
C ASN A 73 -14.94 -1.86 -9.58
N GLY A 74 -15.72 -2.32 -10.57
CA GLY A 74 -15.21 -2.54 -11.94
C GLY A 74 -14.79 -1.25 -12.66
N GLN A 75 -15.56 -0.18 -12.53
CA GLN A 75 -15.26 1.11 -13.16
C GLN A 75 -13.98 1.73 -12.59
N GLN A 76 -13.82 1.75 -11.26
CA GLN A 76 -12.63 2.21 -10.55
C GLN A 76 -11.40 1.40 -10.93
N LEU A 77 -11.56 0.09 -11.14
CA LEU A 77 -10.47 -0.76 -11.61
C LEU A 77 -9.98 -0.32 -12.99
N GLN A 78 -10.89 -0.06 -13.94
CA GLN A 78 -10.51 0.41 -15.27
C GLN A 78 -9.82 1.78 -15.21
N GLU A 79 -10.31 2.70 -14.36
CA GLU A 79 -9.70 4.00 -14.15
C GLU A 79 -8.29 3.88 -13.54
N LEU A 80 -8.10 2.99 -12.55
CA LEU A 80 -6.80 2.75 -11.92
C LEU A 80 -5.79 2.08 -12.87
N VAL A 81 -6.24 1.16 -13.73
CA VAL A 81 -5.36 0.53 -14.73
C VAL A 81 -4.87 1.56 -15.76
N ARG A 82 -5.72 2.53 -16.12
CA ARG A 82 -5.36 3.61 -17.05
C ARG A 82 -4.60 4.76 -16.40
N TYR A 83 -4.49 4.77 -15.08
CA TYR A 83 -3.84 5.85 -14.37
C TYR A 83 -2.35 5.89 -14.69
N GLN A 84 -1.92 7.02 -15.26
CA GLN A 84 -0.51 7.35 -15.40
C GLN A 84 -0.09 8.13 -14.16
N LYS A 85 1.10 7.79 -13.64
CA LYS A 85 1.67 8.48 -12.48
C LYS A 85 1.76 9.97 -12.79
N ARG A 86 1.48 10.78 -11.78
CA ARG A 86 1.63 12.22 -11.91
C ARG A 86 3.11 12.52 -11.85
N ASP A 87 3.67 12.99 -12.95
CA ASP A 87 4.97 13.64 -12.93
C ASP A 87 4.85 14.84 -11.99
N SER A 88 5.31 14.66 -10.75
CA SER A 88 5.37 15.75 -9.78
C SER A 88 6.46 16.70 -10.24
N ASP A 89 6.06 17.68 -11.05
CA ASP A 89 6.77 18.89 -11.45
C ASP A 89 8.23 18.73 -11.90
N ALA A 90 8.39 18.89 -13.21
CA ALA A 90 9.54 19.42 -13.95
C ALA A 90 10.60 20.22 -13.14
N LYS A 91 11.48 19.52 -12.41
CA LYS A 91 12.92 19.82 -12.37
C LYS A 91 13.66 18.52 -12.60
N GLY A 92 14.51 18.49 -13.63
CA GLY A 92 15.25 17.33 -14.12
C GLY A 92 16.20 16.70 -13.09
N GLN A 93 15.62 16.04 -12.10
CA GLN A 93 16.29 15.07 -11.25
C GLN A 93 15.28 13.95 -11.07
N SER A 94 15.51 12.83 -11.77
CA SER A 94 14.85 11.57 -11.47
C SER A 94 14.99 11.34 -9.96
N LYS A 95 13.90 11.52 -9.19
CA LYS A 95 13.90 11.09 -7.78
C LYS A 95 14.39 9.64 -7.81
N PRO A 96 15.46 9.28 -7.09
CA PRO A 96 15.98 7.93 -7.11
C PRO A 96 14.79 7.02 -6.82
N LYS A 97 14.55 6.02 -7.68
CA LYS A 97 13.51 5.00 -7.46
C LYS A 97 13.63 4.63 -5.99
N ARG A 98 12.67 5.06 -5.15
CA ARG A 98 12.67 4.69 -3.73
C ARG A 98 12.52 3.18 -3.75
N ARG A 99 13.65 2.47 -3.74
CA ARG A 99 13.66 1.03 -3.51
C ARG A 99 12.95 0.91 -2.19
N PHE A 100 11.92 0.08 -2.14
CA PHE A 100 11.34 -0.37 -0.89
C PHE A 100 12.47 -1.09 -0.13
N SER A 101 13.37 -0.34 0.50
CA SER A 101 14.53 -0.82 1.23
C SER A 101 14.04 -1.13 2.62
N GLY A 102 13.38 -2.27 2.78
CA GLY A 102 12.86 -2.66 4.09
C GLY A 102 11.81 -3.73 4.04
N ARG A 103 12.25 -4.96 3.73
CA ARG A 103 11.52 -6.24 3.86
C ARG A 103 10.34 -6.42 2.88
N PRO A 104 10.15 -7.63 2.31
CA PRO A 104 8.87 -7.97 1.72
C PRO A 104 7.79 -7.70 2.77
N ILE A 105 6.65 -7.15 2.38
CA ILE A 105 5.45 -7.12 3.23
C ILE A 105 5.11 -8.58 3.49
N LEU A 106 5.70 -9.17 4.54
CA LEU A 106 5.48 -10.54 4.95
C LEU A 106 4.07 -10.56 5.50
N PHE A 107 3.11 -10.80 4.62
CA PHE A 107 1.76 -11.17 5.02
C PHE A 107 1.90 -12.42 5.88
N GLY A 108 1.60 -12.28 7.16
CA GLY A 108 1.63 -13.38 8.12
C GLY A 108 0.88 -14.58 7.56
N ARG A 109 1.64 -15.58 7.10
CA ARG A 109 1.17 -16.93 6.94
C ARG A 109 0.86 -17.41 8.36
N ARG A 110 -0.41 -17.40 8.77
CA ARG A 110 -0.83 -18.13 9.97
C ARG A 110 -0.45 -19.59 9.73
N ARG A 111 0.61 -20.07 10.40
CA ARG A 111 0.84 -21.50 10.57
C ARG A 111 -0.10 -21.96 11.67
N ASN A 112 -1.10 -22.76 11.32
CA ASN A 112 -1.70 -23.67 12.27
C ASN A 112 -0.63 -24.74 12.56
N SER A 113 -0.13 -24.79 13.79
CA SER A 113 0.73 -25.88 14.27
C SER A 113 -0.13 -26.83 15.08
N VAL A 114 -0.55 -27.92 14.45
CA VAL A 114 -1.12 -29.08 15.13
C VAL A 114 -0.27 -30.27 14.70
N LYS A 115 0.42 -30.83 15.69
CA LYS A 115 1.18 -32.09 15.70
C LYS A 115 2.53 -32.03 14.97
N ASP A 116 3.58 -32.25 15.75
CA ASP A 116 4.65 -33.24 15.50
C ASP A 116 5.72 -33.03 16.57
N ASN A 117 5.54 -33.68 17.72
CA ASN A 117 6.63 -33.92 18.65
C ASN A 117 6.37 -35.23 19.40
N LEU A 118 6.59 -36.33 18.68
CA LEU A 118 6.87 -37.63 19.26
C LEU A 118 8.10 -38.16 18.53
N VAL A 119 8.94 -38.84 19.29
CA VAL A 119 10.20 -39.49 18.93
C VAL A 119 11.43 -38.58 18.96
N GLU A 120 11.99 -38.40 20.15
CA GLU A 120 13.41 -38.69 20.44
C GLU A 120 13.70 -38.56 21.94
N LEU A 121 13.48 -39.64 22.69
CA LEU A 121 14.19 -39.91 23.94
C LEU A 121 14.44 -41.42 24.02
N SER A 122 15.48 -41.86 23.31
CA SER A 122 16.19 -43.10 23.61
C SER A 122 17.66 -42.84 23.31
N THR A 123 18.45 -42.59 24.35
CA THR A 123 19.82 -43.09 24.59
C THR A 123 20.41 -42.27 25.73
N MET A 124 20.79 -42.98 26.81
CA MET A 124 21.36 -42.59 28.11
C MET A 124 20.37 -42.44 29.26
#